data_AF-A0A7S1TTW7-F1
#
_entry.id   AF-A0A7S1TTW7-F1
#
_cell.length_a   1.000
_cell.length_b   1.000
_cell.length_c   1.000
_cell.angle_alpha   90.00
_cell.angle_beta   90.00
_cell.angle_gamma   90.00
#
_symmetry.space_group_name_H-M   'P 1'
#
loop_
_entity.id
_entity.type
_entity.pdbx_description
1 polymer ?
#
loop_
_entity_poly.entity_id
_entity_poly.type
_entity_poly.pdbx_seq_one_letter_code
_entity_poly.pdbx_strand_id
1 'polypeptide(L)'
;FSCAPGRPQICGAYVCWACAMLVERPLLGASVALAEKLGALRWSPAPLHIEHLAARQGAFVMLILGESVIQLVQAPPGNSATVYARIFLAFTLVFFLGDIYYDTRPHAPHRHALRRSRFAGVLWSAIHPFLALAVLCVGAGIKMEFGRMDDYGNRYDDPRPWFFCISVSATMALSVLSRSLHKGIFFRGEARRLYAYLIRYVLSALPLCGPLVGEQWGDTALHVYLVLVAMCAAGMDLFSHRGKALRGSEHSGAAHDLPDRAMSQGMRMDSLAHSFSMHGGENATSSRHSVDGSEGGGNWARLAGGDPNAQRAQESGTCSTLTLALILTLTLTPTPTGILTP
;
A
#
# COMPACT_ATOMS: atom_id res chain seq x y z
N PHE A 1 32.54 -4.51 24.50
CA PHE A 1 31.22 -4.99 24.06
C PHE A 1 31.32 -6.43 23.61
N SER A 2 31.39 -7.37 24.56
CA SER A 2 31.38 -8.81 24.27
C SER A 2 30.02 -9.35 24.72
N CYS A 3 29.17 -9.70 23.76
CA CYS A 3 27.85 -10.28 24.05
C CYS A 3 27.99 -11.80 24.23
N ALA A 4 27.30 -12.32 25.24
CA ALA A 4 27.23 -13.74 25.55
C ALA A 4 26.71 -14.56 24.36
N PRO A 5 27.25 -15.76 24.12
CA PRO A 5 26.74 -16.68 23.11
C PRO A 5 25.30 -17.07 23.46
N GLY A 6 24.36 -16.86 22.53
CA GLY A 6 22.96 -17.25 22.67
C GLY A 6 21.92 -16.12 22.60
N ARG A 7 22.32 -14.84 22.50
CA ARG A 7 21.36 -13.75 22.23
C ARG A 7 21.25 -13.46 20.72
N PRO A 8 20.04 -13.27 20.17
CA PRO A 8 19.83 -13.04 18.74
C PRO A 8 20.53 -11.73 18.30
N GLN A 9 21.64 -11.87 17.56
CA GLN A 9 22.42 -10.74 17.02
C GLN A 9 21.66 -9.92 15.98
N ILE A 10 20.57 -10.48 15.45
CA ILE A 10 19.80 -9.93 14.35
C ILE A 10 19.08 -8.62 14.75
N CYS A 11 18.70 -8.45 16.02
CA CYS A 11 18.03 -7.22 16.46
C CYS A 11 18.94 -5.97 16.40
N GLY A 12 20.24 -6.11 16.65
CA GLY A 12 21.15 -4.96 16.72
C GLY A 12 21.33 -4.25 15.38
N ALA A 13 21.54 -5.02 14.30
CA ALA A 13 21.75 -4.47 12.97
C ALA A 13 20.49 -3.79 12.42
N TYR A 14 19.32 -4.40 12.60
CA TYR A 14 18.06 -3.82 12.14
C TYR A 14 17.67 -2.57 12.93
N VAL A 15 17.86 -2.57 14.25
CA VAL A 15 17.62 -1.36 15.07
C VAL A 15 18.59 -0.25 14.68
N CYS A 16 19.87 -0.56 14.48
CA CYS A 16 20.85 0.45 14.09
C CYS A 16 20.57 1.03 12.70
N TRP A 17 20.22 0.18 11.72
CA TRP A 17 19.82 0.61 10.38
C TRP A 17 18.51 1.41 10.38
N ALA A 18 17.53 0.97 11.17
CA ALA A 18 16.29 1.70 11.38
C ALA A 18 16.57 3.08 12.00
N CYS A 19 17.35 3.14 13.08
CA CYS A 19 17.77 4.40 13.69
C CYS A 19 18.47 5.30 12.69
N ALA A 20 19.38 4.78 11.86
CA ALA A 20 20.05 5.56 10.81
C ALA A 20 19.03 6.15 9.82
N MET A 21 18.10 5.34 9.31
CA MET A 21 17.04 5.78 8.39
C MET A 21 16.07 6.78 9.03
N LEU A 22 15.75 6.60 10.31
CA LEU A 22 14.88 7.46 11.10
C LEU A 22 15.53 8.80 11.44
N VAL A 23 16.86 8.84 11.53
CA VAL A 23 17.62 10.05 11.82
C VAL A 23 17.87 10.82 10.52
N GLU A 24 18.36 10.17 9.47
CA GLU A 24 18.85 10.83 8.26
C GLU A 24 17.78 11.65 7.54
N ARG A 25 16.58 11.08 7.29
CA ARG A 25 15.56 11.75 6.48
C ARG A 25 14.84 12.91 7.19
N PRO A 26 14.44 12.80 8.46
CA PRO A 26 13.90 13.92 9.20
C PRO A 26 14.93 15.01 9.46
N LEU A 27 16.20 14.66 9.71
CA LEU A 27 17.28 15.65 9.83
C LEU A 27 17.53 16.38 8.50
N LEU A 28 17.47 15.69 7.37
CA LEU A 28 17.52 16.33 6.05
C LEU A 28 16.32 17.28 5.86
N GLY A 29 15.11 16.85 6.21
CA GLY A 29 13.92 17.73 6.14
C GLY A 29 14.00 18.94 7.06
N ALA A 30 14.44 18.74 8.31
CA ALA A 30 14.57 19.79 9.31
C ALA A 30 15.71 20.77 8.98
N SER A 31 16.85 20.27 8.49
CA SER A 31 17.97 21.11 8.04
C SER A 31 17.59 21.94 6.82
N VAL A 32 16.84 21.40 5.86
CA VAL A 32 16.30 22.18 4.73
C VAL A 32 15.33 23.25 5.21
N ALA A 33 14.39 22.92 6.10
CA ALA A 33 13.44 23.89 6.65
C ALA A 33 14.13 24.98 7.48
N LEU A 34 15.18 24.62 8.22
CA LEU A 34 15.99 25.55 8.99
C LEU A 34 16.81 26.47 8.07
N ALA A 35 17.42 25.91 7.02
CA ALA A 35 18.20 26.69 6.08
C ALA A 35 17.35 27.65 5.24
N GLU A 36 16.10 27.28 4.90
CA GLU A 36 15.11 28.18 4.30
C GLU A 36 14.81 29.35 5.25
N LYS A 37 14.56 29.09 6.54
CA LYS A 37 14.31 30.13 7.54
C LYS A 37 15.51 31.06 7.77
N LEU A 38 16.72 30.53 7.69
CA LEU A 38 17.94 31.31 7.92
C LEU A 38 18.34 32.17 6.71
N GLY A 39 17.65 32.06 5.57
CA GLY A 39 18.00 32.79 4.34
C GLY A 39 19.40 32.47 3.80
N ALA A 40 20.09 31.51 4.40
CA ALA A 40 21.50 31.18 4.17
C ALA A 40 21.73 30.43 2.85
N LEU A 41 20.65 29.98 2.21
CA LEU A 41 20.70 29.10 1.06
C LEU A 41 19.71 29.60 -0.01
N ARG A 42 20.21 30.35 -1.01
CA ARG A 42 19.54 30.52 -2.32
C ARG A 42 19.62 29.21 -3.10
N TRP A 43 19.00 28.14 -2.59
CA TRP A 43 18.89 26.90 -3.33
C TRP A 43 17.71 27.05 -4.28
N SER A 44 17.98 26.91 -5.57
CA SER A 44 16.96 26.55 -6.55
C SER A 44 16.73 25.06 -6.35
N PRO A 45 15.68 24.62 -5.62
CA PRO A 45 15.47 23.20 -5.43
C PRO A 45 15.27 22.58 -6.82
N ALA A 46 16.10 21.58 -7.14
CA ALA A 46 15.89 20.81 -8.35
C ALA A 46 14.45 20.27 -8.32
N PRO A 47 13.68 20.41 -9.41
CA PRO A 47 12.30 20.00 -9.44
C PRO A 47 12.19 18.51 -9.10
N LEU A 48 11.50 18.21 -8.00
CA LEU A 48 11.37 16.84 -7.51
C LEU A 48 10.32 16.10 -8.34
N HIS A 49 10.76 15.07 -9.07
CA HIS A 49 9.85 14.22 -9.85
C HIS A 49 9.06 13.29 -8.92
N ILE A 50 7.84 13.71 -8.56
CA ILE A 50 6.99 13.06 -7.55
C ILE A 50 6.72 11.59 -7.87
N GLU A 51 6.48 11.27 -9.15
CA GLU A 51 6.20 9.89 -9.58
C GLU A 51 7.40 8.98 -9.37
N HIS A 52 8.61 9.51 -9.57
CA HIS A 52 9.84 8.74 -9.38
C HIS A 52 10.10 8.47 -7.90
N LEU A 53 9.88 9.48 -7.05
CA LEU A 53 9.99 9.31 -5.60
C LEU A 53 8.95 8.30 -5.08
N ALA A 54 7.69 8.42 -5.52
CA ALA A 54 6.63 7.48 -5.14
C ALA A 54 6.93 6.04 -5.60
N ALA A 55 7.42 5.87 -6.82
CA ALA A 55 7.85 4.56 -7.33
C ALA A 55 8.99 3.97 -6.49
N ARG A 56 9.99 4.77 -6.10
CA ARG A 56 11.12 4.34 -5.26
C ARG A 56 10.70 3.92 -3.86
N GLN A 57 9.88 4.72 -3.16
CA GLN A 57 9.36 4.30 -1.85
C GLN A 57 8.55 3.02 -1.98
N GLY A 58 7.82 2.90 -3.08
CA GLY A 58 7.03 1.74 -3.37
C GLY A 58 7.82 0.46 -3.58
N ALA A 59 8.89 0.53 -4.36
CA ALA A 59 9.82 -0.57 -4.58
C ALA A 59 10.56 -0.94 -3.28
N PHE A 60 10.89 0.06 -2.45
CA PHE A 60 11.53 -0.18 -1.16
C PHE A 60 10.65 -0.99 -0.21
N VAL A 61 9.38 -0.61 -0.03
CA VAL A 61 8.46 -1.40 0.81
C VAL A 61 8.22 -2.80 0.23
N MET A 62 8.17 -2.94 -1.11
CA MET A 62 8.11 -4.26 -1.77
C MET A 62 9.30 -5.16 -1.41
N LEU A 63 10.51 -4.60 -1.41
CA LEU A 63 11.73 -5.32 -1.06
C LEU A 63 11.65 -5.82 0.38
N ILE A 64 11.22 -4.96 1.31
CA ILE A 64 11.10 -5.34 2.73
C ILE A 64 9.97 -6.37 2.96
N LEU A 65 8.86 -6.29 2.21
CA LEU A 65 7.86 -7.36 2.21
C LEU A 65 8.44 -8.69 1.72
N GLY A 66 9.28 -8.66 0.67
CA GLY A 66 9.98 -9.84 0.17
C GLY A 66 10.93 -10.45 1.21
N GLU A 67 11.62 -9.62 1.99
CA GLU A 67 12.45 -10.08 3.11
C GLU A 67 11.61 -10.81 4.17
N SER A 68 10.43 -10.30 4.51
CA SER A 68 9.51 -10.99 5.43
C SER A 68 9.07 -12.37 4.90
N VAL A 69 8.94 -12.54 3.57
CA VAL A 69 8.65 -13.84 2.94
C VAL A 69 9.86 -14.78 2.99
N ILE A 70 11.07 -14.28 2.74
CA ILE A 70 12.30 -15.11 2.82
C ILE A 70 12.48 -15.68 4.23
N GLN A 71 12.13 -14.91 5.27
CA GLN A 71 12.19 -15.37 6.66
C GLN A 71 11.23 -16.53 6.96
N LEU A 72 10.15 -16.71 6.18
CA LEU A 72 9.26 -17.89 6.26
C LEU A 72 9.96 -19.17 5.79
N VAL A 73 10.77 -19.07 4.74
CA VAL A 73 11.44 -20.22 4.10
C VAL A 73 12.59 -20.74 4.96
N GLN A 74 13.14 -19.89 5.84
CA GLN A 74 14.18 -20.28 6.78
C GLN A 74 13.66 -21.01 8.03
N ALA A 75 12.34 -21.24 8.14
CA ALA A 75 11.79 -21.99 9.25
C ALA A 75 12.35 -23.43 9.27
N PRO A 76 12.68 -23.98 10.46
CA PRO A 76 13.22 -25.33 10.57
C PRO A 76 12.27 -26.33 9.90
N PRO A 77 12.80 -27.34 9.18
CA PRO A 77 11.98 -28.33 8.50
C PRO A 77 11.27 -29.22 9.53
N GLY A 78 10.02 -28.90 9.86
CA GLY A 78 9.11 -29.80 10.56
C GLY A 78 8.22 -30.53 9.55
N ASN A 79 8.18 -31.86 9.60
CA ASN A 79 7.35 -32.68 8.68
C ASN A 79 5.86 -32.75 9.08
N SER A 80 5.35 -31.78 9.83
CA SER A 80 3.94 -31.76 10.25
C SER A 80 3.09 -30.90 9.31
N ALA A 81 1.91 -31.40 8.94
CA ALA A 81 0.90 -30.64 8.20
C ALA A 81 0.55 -29.30 8.89
N THR A 82 0.65 -29.24 10.22
CA THR A 82 0.40 -28.01 10.99
C THR A 82 1.46 -26.93 10.75
N VAL A 83 2.72 -27.33 10.49
CA VAL A 83 3.82 -26.40 10.18
C VAL A 83 3.57 -25.78 8.81
N TYR A 84 3.27 -26.60 7.80
CA TYR A 84 2.92 -26.11 6.46
C TYR A 84 1.70 -25.20 6.47
N ALA A 85 0.65 -25.54 7.22
CA ALA A 85 -0.52 -24.69 7.35
C ALA A 85 -0.17 -23.31 7.95
N ARG A 86 0.68 -23.27 8.98
CA ARG A 86 1.11 -21.99 9.57
C ARG A 86 2.01 -21.18 8.63
N ILE A 87 2.92 -21.81 7.90
CA ILE A 87 3.73 -21.15 6.87
C ILE A 87 2.82 -20.53 5.81
N PHE A 88 1.81 -21.27 5.34
CA PHE A 88 0.83 -20.78 4.37
C PHE A 88 0.01 -19.60 4.92
N LEU A 89 -0.46 -19.68 6.16
CA LEU A 89 -1.17 -18.58 6.82
C LEU A 89 -0.28 -17.34 6.99
N ALA A 90 0.97 -17.51 7.41
CA ALA A 90 1.93 -16.42 7.55
C ALA A 90 2.25 -15.77 6.20
N PHE A 91 2.43 -16.56 5.14
CA PHE A 91 2.57 -16.04 3.77
C PHE A 91 1.34 -15.24 3.34
N THR A 92 0.14 -15.78 3.60
CA THR A 92 -1.15 -15.13 3.29
C THR A 92 -1.29 -13.81 4.04
N LEU A 93 -0.86 -13.75 5.31
CA LEU A 93 -0.83 -12.51 6.09
C LEU A 93 0.08 -11.46 5.43
N VAL A 94 1.32 -11.82 5.08
CA VAL A 94 2.27 -10.90 4.43
C VAL A 94 1.72 -10.42 3.09
N PHE A 95 1.07 -11.30 2.33
CA PHE A 95 0.38 -10.94 1.09
C PHE A 95 -0.69 -9.87 1.32
N PHE A 96 -1.60 -10.06 2.29
CA PHE A 96 -2.64 -9.06 2.60
C PHE A 96 -2.06 -7.75 3.14
N LEU A 97 -0.96 -7.78 3.91
CA LEU A 97 -0.27 -6.56 4.33
C LEU A 97 0.30 -5.79 3.11
N GLY A 98 0.83 -6.53 2.13
CA GLY A 98 1.23 -5.97 0.85
C GLY A 98 0.06 -5.33 0.11
N ASP A 99 -1.06 -6.04 -0.01
CA ASP A 99 -2.28 -5.54 -0.68
C ASP A 99 -2.81 -4.26 -0.03
N ILE A 100 -2.95 -4.25 1.31
CA ILE A 100 -3.33 -3.07 2.10
C ILE A 100 -2.40 -1.88 1.79
N TYR A 101 -1.09 -2.12 1.71
CA TYR A 101 -0.12 -1.07 1.38
C TYR A 101 -0.28 -0.55 -0.05
N TYR A 102 -0.41 -1.41 -1.05
CA TYR A 102 -0.56 -0.98 -2.45
C TYR A 102 -1.85 -0.22 -2.70
N ASP A 103 -2.93 -0.56 -2.01
CA ASP A 103 -4.20 0.18 -2.08
C ASP A 103 -4.10 1.60 -1.46
N THR A 104 -3.06 1.89 -0.66
CA THR A 104 -2.83 3.27 -0.20
C THR A 104 -2.40 4.22 -1.33
N ARG A 105 -1.88 3.68 -2.45
CA ARG A 105 -1.32 4.50 -3.53
C ARG A 105 -2.42 5.10 -4.40
N PRO A 106 -2.39 6.43 -4.65
CA PRO A 106 -3.32 7.04 -5.59
C PRO A 106 -3.00 6.58 -7.02
N HIS A 107 -4.00 6.14 -7.78
CA HIS A 107 -3.85 5.81 -9.19
C HIS A 107 -3.40 7.01 -10.04
N ALA A 108 -3.76 8.23 -9.63
CA ALA A 108 -3.48 9.44 -10.38
C ALA A 108 -2.41 10.30 -9.67
N PRO A 109 -1.30 10.66 -10.36
CA PRO A 109 -0.21 11.45 -9.78
C PRO A 109 -0.65 12.80 -9.19
N HIS A 110 -1.69 13.41 -9.77
CA HIS A 110 -2.22 14.70 -9.30
C HIS A 110 -2.85 14.63 -7.89
N ARG A 111 -3.26 13.44 -7.42
CA ARG A 111 -3.85 13.21 -6.08
C ARG A 111 -2.82 12.81 -5.04
N HIS A 112 -1.52 12.87 -5.37
CA HIS A 112 -0.47 12.49 -4.44
C HIS A 112 -0.34 13.49 -3.28
N ALA A 113 -0.02 13.01 -2.07
CA ALA A 113 0.11 13.85 -0.86
C ALA A 113 1.14 14.97 -1.05
N LEU A 114 2.25 14.66 -1.75
CA LEU A 114 3.30 15.61 -2.14
C LEU A 114 2.81 16.82 -2.95
N ARG A 115 1.76 16.68 -3.76
CA ARG A 115 1.17 17.80 -4.53
C ARG A 115 0.17 18.61 -3.72
N ARG A 116 -0.41 18.01 -2.70
CA ARG A 116 -1.50 18.59 -1.92
C ARG A 116 -1.01 19.64 -0.92
N SER A 117 -0.01 19.30 -0.12
CA SER A 117 0.60 20.24 0.82
C SER A 117 2.02 19.81 1.18
N ARG A 118 2.88 20.79 1.46
CA ARG A 118 4.27 20.53 1.91
C ARG A 118 4.28 19.66 3.17
N PHE A 119 3.43 19.97 4.13
CA PHE A 119 3.32 19.21 5.39
C PHE A 119 2.90 17.75 5.15
N ALA A 120 1.87 17.50 4.33
CA ALA A 120 1.44 16.13 4.03
C ALA A 120 2.53 15.35 3.27
N GLY A 121 3.25 16.02 2.36
CA GLY A 121 4.39 15.44 1.65
C GLY A 121 5.55 15.04 2.58
N VAL A 122 5.91 15.90 3.52
CA VAL A 122 6.94 15.61 4.55
C VAL A 122 6.51 14.45 5.42
N LEU A 123 5.27 14.49 5.95
CA LEU A 123 4.77 13.45 6.83
C LEU A 123 4.64 12.10 6.11
N TRP A 124 4.15 12.10 4.86
CA TRP A 124 4.09 10.89 4.02
C TRP A 124 5.48 10.30 3.80
N SER A 125 6.47 11.13 3.53
CA SER A 125 7.87 10.69 3.34
C SER A 125 8.47 10.15 4.64
N ALA A 126 8.12 10.74 5.78
CA ALA A 126 8.57 10.33 7.09
C ALA A 126 7.95 9.00 7.55
N ILE A 127 6.69 8.70 7.20
CA ILE A 127 6.00 7.46 7.60
C ILE A 127 6.56 6.22 6.90
N HIS A 128 7.02 6.33 5.65
CA HIS A 128 7.50 5.17 4.89
C HIS A 128 8.63 4.36 5.56
N PRO A 129 9.69 4.97 6.13
CA PRO A 129 10.69 4.20 6.87
C PRO A 129 10.12 3.52 8.13
N PHE A 130 9.18 4.14 8.85
CA PHE A 130 8.49 3.48 9.98
C PHE A 130 7.63 2.32 9.51
N LEU A 131 6.95 2.47 8.37
CA LEU A 131 6.16 1.40 7.76
C LEU A 131 7.06 0.23 7.35
N ALA A 132 8.19 0.51 6.69
CA ALA A 132 9.17 -0.50 6.33
C ALA A 132 9.71 -1.22 7.56
N LEU A 133 10.05 -0.49 8.63
CA LEU A 133 10.46 -1.08 9.90
C LEU A 133 9.38 -1.98 10.50
N ALA A 134 8.12 -1.53 10.51
CA ALA A 134 7.01 -2.32 11.03
C ALA A 134 6.83 -3.63 10.23
N VAL A 135 6.88 -3.57 8.89
CA VAL A 135 6.81 -4.74 8.01
C VAL A 135 7.98 -5.70 8.26
N LEU A 136 9.19 -5.17 8.46
CA LEU A 136 10.37 -5.97 8.77
C LEU A 136 10.21 -6.68 10.13
N CYS A 137 9.67 -5.99 11.13
CA CYS A 137 9.33 -6.57 12.42
C CYS A 137 8.27 -7.68 12.30
N VAL A 138 7.33 -7.59 11.35
CA VAL A 138 6.39 -8.68 11.06
C VAL A 138 7.15 -9.94 10.64
N GLY A 139 8.09 -9.83 9.68
CA GLY A 139 8.94 -10.95 9.28
C GLY A 139 9.71 -11.55 10.45
N ALA A 140 10.37 -10.68 11.24
CA ALA A 140 11.15 -11.12 12.40
C ALA A 140 10.27 -11.80 13.45
N GLY A 141 9.07 -11.29 13.67
CA GLY A 141 8.07 -11.86 14.57
C GLY A 141 7.64 -13.27 14.13
N ILE A 142 7.39 -13.46 12.84
CA ILE A 142 7.07 -14.79 12.31
C ILE A 142 8.22 -15.78 12.51
N LYS A 143 9.47 -15.35 12.28
CA LYS A 143 10.65 -16.17 12.55
C LYS A 143 10.76 -16.57 14.02
N MET A 144 10.49 -15.63 14.93
CA MET A 144 10.50 -15.90 16.38
C MET A 144 9.40 -16.88 16.81
N GLU A 145 8.21 -16.77 16.21
CA GLU A 145 7.08 -17.70 16.44
C GLU A 145 7.39 -19.11 15.96
N PHE A 146 8.03 -19.27 14.80
CA PHE A 146 8.43 -20.59 14.31
C PHE A 146 9.57 -21.22 15.11
N GLY A 147 10.54 -20.42 15.57
CA GLY A 147 11.58 -20.91 16.47
C GLY A 147 11.04 -21.41 17.81
N ARG A 148 9.81 -21.07 18.19
CA ARG A 148 9.16 -21.57 19.41
C ARG A 148 8.59 -22.97 19.26
N MET A 149 8.43 -23.49 18.03
CA MET A 149 7.85 -24.82 17.83
C MET A 149 8.68 -25.94 18.46
N ASP A 150 9.98 -25.73 18.62
CA ASP A 150 10.90 -26.72 19.17
C ASP A 150 10.94 -26.69 20.71
N ASP A 151 10.52 -25.57 21.34
CA ASP A 151 10.53 -25.37 22.79
C ASP A 151 9.12 -25.54 23.37
N TYR A 152 8.78 -26.73 23.87
CA TYR A 152 7.55 -27.02 24.62
C TYR A 152 7.49 -26.38 26.03
N GLY A 153 8.36 -25.41 26.33
CA GLY A 153 8.48 -24.75 27.63
C GLY A 153 7.30 -23.84 28.00
N ASN A 154 7.33 -23.33 29.23
CA ASN A 154 6.25 -22.55 29.86
C ASN A 154 5.75 -21.40 28.95
N ARG A 155 4.51 -21.54 28.48
CA ARG A 155 3.93 -20.74 27.38
C ARG A 155 3.47 -19.35 27.80
N TYR A 156 3.31 -19.11 29.10
CA TYR A 156 2.60 -17.95 29.64
C TYR A 156 3.42 -16.65 29.67
N ASP A 157 4.75 -16.73 29.72
CA ASP A 157 5.62 -15.54 29.88
C ASP A 157 6.34 -15.14 28.59
N ASP A 158 5.91 -15.64 27.43
CA ASP A 158 6.62 -15.39 26.17
C ASP A 158 6.24 -14.03 25.55
N PRO A 159 7.19 -13.08 25.39
CA PRO A 159 6.92 -11.80 24.74
C PRO A 159 6.82 -11.88 23.21
N ARG A 160 7.16 -13.03 22.59
CA ARG A 160 7.20 -13.19 21.12
C ARG A 160 5.85 -12.95 20.42
N PRO A 161 4.70 -13.47 20.90
CA PRO A 161 3.41 -13.21 20.27
C PRO A 161 3.03 -11.73 20.32
N TRP A 162 3.37 -11.04 21.41
CA TRP A 162 3.14 -9.60 21.56
C TRP A 162 3.93 -8.80 20.53
N PHE A 163 5.22 -9.10 20.37
CA PHE A 163 6.06 -8.44 19.36
C PHE A 163 5.48 -8.59 17.96
N PHE A 164 5.08 -9.82 17.59
CA PHE A 164 4.45 -10.10 16.31
C PHE A 164 3.15 -9.31 16.13
N CYS A 165 2.24 -9.36 17.10
CA CYS A 165 0.95 -8.68 17.05
C CYS A 165 1.08 -7.15 16.97
N ILE A 166 2.00 -6.56 17.74
CA ILE A 166 2.30 -5.12 17.70
C ILE A 166 2.82 -4.72 16.32
N SER A 167 3.69 -5.52 15.71
CA SER A 167 4.25 -5.22 14.38
C SER A 167 3.19 -5.26 13.27
N VAL A 168 2.25 -6.21 13.32
CA VAL A 168 1.11 -6.29 12.39
C VAL A 168 0.19 -5.09 12.58
N SER A 169 -0.16 -4.78 13.83
CA SER A 169 -0.98 -3.61 14.19
C SER A 169 -0.35 -2.30 13.69
N ALA A 170 0.94 -2.10 13.94
CA ALA A 170 1.69 -0.93 13.49
C ALA A 170 1.72 -0.83 11.95
N THR A 171 1.96 -1.93 11.24
CA THR A 171 1.97 -1.97 9.77
C THR A 171 0.62 -1.53 9.20
N MET A 172 -0.48 -2.06 9.75
CA MET A 172 -1.84 -1.70 9.33
C MET A 172 -2.14 -0.22 9.66
N ALA A 173 -1.83 0.24 10.87
CA ALA A 173 -2.09 1.62 11.30
C ALA A 173 -1.30 2.65 10.47
N LEU A 174 -0.04 2.38 10.16
CA LEU A 174 0.80 3.25 9.34
C LEU A 174 0.34 3.25 7.87
N SER A 175 -0.18 2.13 7.35
CA SER A 175 -0.79 2.09 6.03
C SER A 175 -2.08 2.94 5.97
N VAL A 176 -2.93 2.86 7.00
CA VAL A 176 -4.13 3.73 7.12
C VAL A 176 -3.73 5.21 7.22
N LEU A 177 -2.67 5.53 7.96
CA LEU A 177 -2.13 6.88 8.06
C LEU A 177 -1.59 7.38 6.71
N SER A 178 -0.83 6.55 5.98
CA SER A 178 -0.36 6.88 4.62
C SER A 178 -1.53 7.22 3.70
N ARG A 179 -2.60 6.42 3.73
CA ARG A 179 -3.82 6.66 2.95
C ARG A 179 -4.53 7.95 3.35
N SER A 180 -4.63 8.25 4.64
CA SER A 180 -5.30 9.46 5.12
C SER A 180 -4.57 10.73 4.69
N LEU A 181 -3.24 10.68 4.49
CA LEU A 181 -2.46 11.80 3.95
C LEU A 181 -2.73 12.08 2.47
N HIS A 182 -2.96 11.05 1.66
CA HIS A 182 -3.33 11.24 0.25
C HIS A 182 -4.69 11.93 0.10
N LYS A 183 -5.69 11.50 0.89
CA LYS A 183 -7.07 12.02 0.83
C LYS A 183 -7.27 13.28 1.67
N GLY A 184 -6.36 13.55 2.61
CA GLY A 184 -6.40 14.65 3.57
C GLY A 184 -7.27 14.36 4.79
N ILE A 185 -6.69 14.54 5.97
CA ILE A 185 -7.33 14.29 7.27
C ILE A 185 -8.41 15.35 7.59
N PHE A 186 -8.21 16.60 7.18
CA PHE A 186 -8.96 17.76 7.67
C PHE A 186 -10.02 18.33 6.70
N PHE A 187 -10.51 17.58 5.71
CA PHE A 187 -11.59 18.11 4.88
C PHE A 187 -12.91 18.18 5.67
N ARG A 188 -13.26 19.41 6.09
CA ARG A 188 -14.55 19.80 6.69
C ARG A 188 -15.69 19.35 5.77
N GLY A 189 -16.60 18.50 6.28
CA GLY A 189 -17.91 18.28 5.67
C GLY A 189 -18.34 16.83 5.42
N GLU A 190 -17.47 15.83 5.53
CA GLU A 190 -17.85 14.43 5.28
C GLU A 190 -17.62 13.53 6.50
N ALA A 191 -18.53 13.56 7.47
CA ALA A 191 -18.51 12.65 8.64
C ALA A 191 -18.37 11.16 8.26
N ARG A 192 -18.92 10.77 7.10
CA ARG A 192 -18.78 9.42 6.53
C ARG A 192 -17.32 9.01 6.30
N ARG A 193 -16.45 9.94 5.87
CA ARG A 193 -15.02 9.64 5.66
C ARG A 193 -14.28 9.45 6.97
N LEU A 194 -14.57 10.31 7.95
CA LEU A 194 -13.96 10.20 9.29
C LEU A 194 -14.33 8.87 9.94
N TYR A 195 -15.61 8.48 9.88
CA TYR A 195 -16.08 7.19 10.39
C TYR A 195 -15.37 6.01 9.68
N ALA A 196 -15.20 6.08 8.36
CA ALA A 196 -14.48 5.05 7.61
C ALA A 196 -12.97 4.98 7.95
N TYR A 197 -12.34 6.07 8.40
CA TYR A 197 -10.97 6.01 8.94
C TYR A 197 -10.95 5.47 10.36
N LEU A 198 -11.91 5.86 11.19
CA LEU A 198 -12.03 5.36 12.56
C LEU A 198 -12.18 3.83 12.56
N ILE A 199 -13.07 3.28 11.74
CA ILE A 199 -13.23 1.82 11.61
C ILE A 199 -11.89 1.17 11.20
N ARG A 200 -11.17 1.76 10.23
CA ARG A 200 -9.86 1.22 9.80
C ARG A 200 -8.83 1.24 10.93
N TYR A 201 -8.78 2.30 11.74
CA TYR A 201 -7.89 2.36 12.89
C TYR A 201 -8.28 1.33 13.95
N VAL A 202 -9.58 1.13 14.20
CA VAL A 202 -10.07 0.07 15.09
C VAL A 202 -9.65 -1.31 14.57
N LEU A 203 -9.83 -1.59 13.28
CA LEU A 203 -9.37 -2.85 12.68
C LEU A 203 -7.85 -3.02 12.77
N SER A 204 -7.06 -1.94 12.65
CA SER A 204 -5.61 -2.01 12.83
C SER A 204 -5.17 -2.24 14.28
N ALA A 205 -6.03 -1.94 15.26
CA ALA A 205 -5.75 -2.20 16.67
C ALA A 205 -6.13 -3.64 17.09
N LEU A 206 -7.06 -4.29 16.38
CA LEU A 206 -7.49 -5.67 16.69
C LEU A 206 -6.33 -6.68 16.85
N PRO A 207 -5.27 -6.70 16.01
CA PRO A 207 -4.16 -7.61 16.19
C PRO A 207 -3.53 -7.59 17.59
N LEU A 208 -3.61 -6.48 18.34
CA LEU A 208 -3.11 -6.38 19.71
C LEU A 208 -3.81 -7.33 20.69
N CYS A 209 -5.02 -7.79 20.38
CA CYS A 209 -5.72 -8.82 21.14
C CYS A 209 -5.26 -10.24 20.79
N GLY A 210 -4.44 -10.39 19.74
CA GLY A 210 -3.94 -11.67 19.24
C GLY A 210 -3.28 -12.56 20.31
N PRO A 211 -2.39 -12.05 21.19
CA PRO A 211 -1.74 -12.89 22.20
C PRO A 211 -2.74 -13.62 23.11
N LEU A 212 -3.86 -12.98 23.44
CA LEU A 212 -4.94 -13.58 24.25
C LEU A 212 -5.63 -14.72 23.48
N VAL A 213 -5.80 -14.58 22.17
CA VAL A 213 -6.33 -15.64 21.29
C VAL A 213 -5.35 -16.81 21.21
N GLY A 214 -4.05 -16.50 21.10
CA GLY A 214 -2.99 -17.51 21.07
C GLY A 214 -2.88 -18.30 22.38
N GLU A 215 -3.09 -17.64 23.52
CA GLU A 215 -3.13 -18.27 24.83
C GLU A 215 -4.30 -19.25 24.96
N GLN A 216 -5.50 -18.84 24.53
CA GLN A 216 -6.72 -19.65 24.68
C GLN A 216 -6.83 -20.78 23.64
N TRP A 217 -6.42 -20.55 22.39
CA TRP A 217 -6.69 -21.44 21.25
C TRP A 217 -5.43 -21.96 20.54
N GLY A 218 -4.24 -21.54 20.97
CA GLY A 218 -2.95 -21.93 20.40
C GLY A 218 -2.50 -21.11 19.19
N ASP A 219 -1.27 -21.33 18.76
CA ASP A 219 -0.58 -20.44 17.80
C ASP A 219 -1.17 -20.51 16.39
N THR A 220 -1.73 -21.66 16.00
CA THR A 220 -2.42 -21.78 14.71
C THR A 220 -3.64 -20.86 14.68
N ALA A 221 -4.41 -20.80 15.78
CA ALA A 221 -5.56 -19.94 15.91
C ALA A 221 -5.17 -18.45 15.90
N LEU A 222 -4.03 -18.09 16.51
CA LEU A 222 -3.45 -16.75 16.40
C LEU A 222 -3.20 -16.36 14.93
N HIS A 223 -2.56 -17.24 14.15
CA HIS A 223 -2.28 -16.94 12.73
C HIS A 223 -3.56 -16.79 11.91
N VAL A 224 -4.53 -17.69 12.11
CA VAL A 224 -5.86 -17.59 11.50
C VAL A 224 -6.53 -16.27 11.83
N TYR A 225 -6.54 -15.89 13.11
CA TYR A 225 -7.10 -14.62 13.58
C TYR A 225 -6.46 -13.41 12.88
N LEU A 226 -5.13 -13.36 12.81
CA LEU A 226 -4.41 -12.26 12.17
C LEU A 226 -4.70 -12.19 10.66
N VAL A 227 -4.76 -13.33 9.97
CA VAL A 227 -5.12 -13.38 8.54
C VAL A 227 -6.54 -12.87 8.31
N LEU A 228 -7.50 -13.30 9.13
CA LEU A 228 -8.89 -12.85 9.03
C LEU A 228 -9.01 -11.34 9.23
N VAL A 229 -8.31 -10.78 10.22
CA VAL A 229 -8.29 -9.33 10.46
C VAL A 229 -7.68 -8.57 9.29
N ALA A 230 -6.54 -9.03 8.76
CA ALA A 230 -5.88 -8.41 7.61
C ALA A 230 -6.75 -8.47 6.35
N MET A 231 -7.36 -9.62 6.07
CA MET A 231 -8.27 -9.82 4.95
C MET A 231 -9.53 -8.96 5.07
N CYS A 232 -10.11 -8.83 6.27
CA CYS A 232 -11.23 -7.91 6.51
C CYS A 232 -10.83 -6.46 6.21
N ALA A 233 -9.65 -6.03 6.67
CA ALA A 233 -9.13 -4.69 6.40
C ALA A 233 -8.92 -4.44 4.89
N ALA A 234 -8.34 -5.40 4.16
CA ALA A 234 -8.18 -5.34 2.72
C ALA A 234 -9.53 -5.32 1.99
N GLY A 235 -10.48 -6.16 2.40
CA GLY A 235 -11.81 -6.23 1.81
C GLY A 235 -12.60 -4.92 1.93
N MET A 236 -12.51 -4.22 3.07
CA MET A 236 -13.14 -2.91 3.23
C MET A 236 -12.65 -1.87 2.22
N ASP A 237 -11.41 -1.99 1.77
CA ASP A 237 -10.84 -1.08 0.78
C ASP A 237 -11.43 -1.35 -0.61
N LEU A 238 -11.56 -2.63 -0.99
CA LEU A 238 -12.18 -3.03 -2.25
C LEU A 238 -13.62 -2.49 -2.40
N PHE A 239 -14.43 -2.58 -1.34
CA PHE A 239 -15.79 -2.02 -1.35
C PHE A 239 -15.83 -0.50 -1.49
N SER A 240 -14.80 0.21 -1.00
CA SER A 240 -14.71 1.67 -1.12
C SER A 240 -14.55 2.13 -2.57
N HIS A 241 -13.91 1.33 -3.42
CA HIS A 241 -13.72 1.63 -4.84
C HIS A 241 -14.98 1.37 -5.67
N ARG A 242 -15.67 0.26 -5.42
CA ARG A 242 -16.89 -0.11 -6.16
C ARG A 242 -18.00 0.93 -6.04
N GLY A 243 -18.15 1.53 -4.87
CA GLY A 243 -19.14 2.60 -4.63
C GLY A 243 -18.90 3.90 -5.41
N LYS A 244 -17.67 4.12 -5.94
CA LYS A 244 -17.36 5.27 -6.80
C LYS A 244 -17.56 4.96 -8.28
N ALA A 245 -17.20 3.76 -8.71
CA ALA A 245 -17.38 3.32 -10.10
C ALA A 245 -18.86 3.40 -10.51
N LEU A 246 -19.77 2.92 -9.64
CA LEU A 246 -21.21 2.96 -9.90
C LEU A 246 -21.74 4.40 -10.04
N ARG A 247 -21.33 5.33 -9.16
CA ARG A 247 -21.76 6.74 -9.26
C ARG A 247 -21.21 7.47 -10.48
N GLY A 248 -20.00 7.11 -10.92
CA GLY A 248 -19.40 7.67 -12.14
C GLY A 248 -20.20 7.30 -13.39
N SER A 249 -20.73 6.07 -13.44
CA SER A 249 -21.55 5.61 -14.57
C SER A 249 -22.90 6.34 -14.67
N GLU A 250 -23.56 6.64 -13.55
CA GLU A 250 -24.84 7.37 -13.54
C GLU A 250 -24.72 8.78 -14.16
N HIS A 251 -23.61 9.48 -13.88
CA HIS A 251 -23.41 10.83 -14.43
C HIS A 251 -23.02 10.81 -15.90
N SER A 252 -22.33 9.76 -16.36
CA SER A 252 -21.96 9.65 -17.77
C SER A 252 -23.16 9.22 -18.65
N GLY A 253 -24.11 8.46 -18.10
CA GLY A 253 -25.36 8.12 -18.79
C GLY A 253 -26.29 9.32 -18.98
N ALA A 254 -26.42 10.16 -17.94
CA ALA A 254 -27.27 11.36 -18.02
C ALA A 254 -26.77 12.43 -19.01
N ALA A 255 -25.47 12.44 -19.33
CA ALA A 255 -24.90 13.36 -20.33
C ALA A 255 -25.13 12.91 -21.78
N HIS A 256 -25.47 11.63 -22.00
CA HIS A 256 -25.66 11.08 -23.35
C HIS A 256 -27.12 11.13 -23.84
N ASP A 257 -28.05 11.50 -22.96
CA ASP A 257 -29.48 11.67 -23.26
C ASP A 257 -29.87 13.14 -23.52
N LEU A 258 -28.91 14.05 -23.71
CA LEU A 258 -29.22 15.35 -24.31
C LEU A 258 -29.53 15.13 -25.79
N PRO A 259 -30.79 15.30 -26.24
CA PRO A 259 -31.16 15.05 -27.62
C PRO A 259 -30.39 16.00 -28.55
N ASP A 260 -30.00 15.50 -29.72
CA ASP A 260 -29.43 16.19 -30.90
C ASP A 260 -30.24 17.40 -31.44
N ARG A 261 -31.12 18.00 -30.64
CA ARG A 261 -31.95 19.15 -31.03
C ARG A 261 -31.19 20.47 -31.13
N ALA A 262 -29.93 20.55 -30.70
CA ALA A 262 -29.13 21.78 -30.82
C ALA A 262 -28.22 21.84 -32.07
N MET A 263 -28.08 20.75 -32.83
CA MET A 263 -27.18 20.72 -33.99
C MET A 263 -27.85 21.00 -35.35
N SER A 264 -29.13 21.40 -35.37
CA SER A 264 -29.85 21.83 -36.60
C SER A 264 -30.10 23.34 -36.72
N GLN A 265 -29.70 24.16 -35.74
CA GLN A 265 -29.81 25.63 -35.82
C GLN A 265 -28.43 26.27 -35.77
N GLY A 266 -27.69 26.27 -36.89
CA GLY A 266 -26.40 26.97 -36.92
C GLY A 266 -25.51 26.76 -38.13
N MET A 267 -25.97 26.17 -39.23
CA MET A 267 -25.32 26.33 -40.54
C MET A 267 -26.19 27.22 -41.42
N ARG A 268 -26.06 28.54 -41.22
CA ARG A 268 -26.36 29.52 -42.26
C ARG A 268 -25.01 30.12 -42.67
N MET A 269 -24.54 29.62 -43.80
CA MET A 269 -23.39 30.11 -44.54
C MET A 269 -23.63 31.54 -45.07
N ASP A 270 -22.50 32.21 -45.25
CA ASP A 270 -22.19 33.25 -46.24
C ASP A 270 -22.22 34.74 -45.88
N SER A 271 -21.08 35.34 -46.21
CA SER A 271 -20.89 36.69 -46.74
C SER A 271 -20.61 37.81 -45.73
N LEU A 272 -19.33 38.15 -45.56
CA LEU A 272 -18.81 39.38 -46.17
C LEU A 272 -17.27 39.45 -46.09
N ALA A 273 -16.71 39.76 -47.26
CA ALA A 273 -15.32 39.97 -47.56
C ALA A 273 -14.76 41.29 -46.99
N HIS A 274 -13.46 41.30 -46.69
CA HIS A 274 -12.48 42.41 -46.83
C HIS A 274 -11.11 41.81 -46.43
N SER A 275 -10.19 41.45 -47.32
CA SER A 275 -9.38 42.20 -48.30
C SER A 275 -8.46 43.28 -47.69
N PHE A 276 -7.17 43.20 -48.04
CA PHE A 276 -6.05 44.16 -47.86
C PHE A 276 -5.42 44.24 -46.45
N SER A 277 -4.10 44.26 -46.24
CA SER A 277 -2.95 44.57 -47.11
C SER A 277 -1.63 43.99 -46.57
N MET A 278 -0.68 43.82 -47.50
CA MET A 278 0.72 43.39 -47.38
C MET A 278 1.67 44.35 -46.64
N HIS A 279 2.84 43.77 -46.30
CA HIS A 279 4.22 44.29 -46.12
C HIS A 279 4.74 43.93 -44.72
N GLY A 280 5.89 43.30 -44.51
CA GLY A 280 7.08 43.06 -45.32
C GLY A 280 8.26 43.01 -44.33
N GLY A 281 9.25 42.14 -44.51
CA GLY A 281 10.45 42.14 -43.66
C GLY A 281 11.14 40.80 -43.51
N GLU A 282 12.10 40.57 -44.39
CA GLU A 282 12.96 39.40 -44.53
C GLU A 282 14.06 39.29 -43.43
N ASN A 283 14.73 38.12 -43.43
CA ASN A 283 16.08 37.80 -42.94
C ASN A 283 16.18 37.27 -41.49
N ALA A 284 16.91 36.19 -41.18
CA ALA A 284 17.66 35.23 -41.98
C ALA A 284 17.95 33.97 -41.13
N THR A 285 17.86 32.80 -41.80
CA THR A 285 18.73 31.62 -41.69
C THR A 285 19.28 31.18 -40.32
N SER A 286 18.76 30.07 -39.79
CA SER A 286 19.57 29.07 -39.09
C SER A 286 19.05 27.66 -39.37
N SER A 287 19.94 26.84 -39.94
CA SER A 287 19.76 25.51 -40.50
C SER A 287 19.40 24.44 -39.45
N ARG A 288 18.26 23.77 -39.61
CA ARG A 288 18.10 22.35 -40.05
C ARG A 288 19.17 21.37 -39.55
N HIS A 289 18.78 20.55 -38.57
CA HIS A 289 18.94 19.09 -38.65
C HIS A 289 17.82 18.41 -37.83
N SER A 290 16.66 18.21 -38.45
CA SER A 290 15.58 17.36 -37.95
C SER A 290 15.72 15.97 -38.57
N VAL A 291 16.10 15.00 -37.74
CA VAL A 291 16.07 13.58 -38.08
C VAL A 291 14.63 13.10 -37.86
N ASP A 292 13.88 12.97 -38.95
CA ASP A 292 12.59 12.28 -38.97
C ASP A 292 12.83 10.77 -38.87
N GLY A 293 12.63 10.22 -37.67
CA GLY A 293 12.49 8.79 -37.42
C GLY A 293 11.02 8.44 -37.20
N SER A 294 10.27 8.25 -38.29
CA SER A 294 8.91 7.72 -38.24
C SER A 294 8.92 6.20 -38.08
N GLU A 295 9.18 5.73 -36.86
CA GLU A 295 8.90 4.34 -36.50
C GLU A 295 7.42 4.17 -36.16
N GLY A 296 6.75 3.32 -36.93
CA GLY A 296 5.35 2.97 -36.77
C GLY A 296 5.06 2.29 -35.43
N GLY A 297 4.54 3.06 -34.48
CA GLY A 297 3.94 2.56 -33.26
C GLY A 297 2.57 1.94 -33.54
N GLY A 298 2.53 0.62 -33.60
CA GLY A 298 1.34 -0.19 -33.86
C GLY A 298 0.16 0.11 -32.95
N ASN A 299 -0.99 0.25 -33.59
CA ASN A 299 -2.31 0.56 -33.06
C ASN A 299 -2.96 -0.64 -32.34
N TRP A 300 -2.27 -1.23 -31.35
CA TRP A 300 -2.75 -2.43 -30.62
C TRP A 300 -3.78 -2.13 -29.52
N ALA A 301 -3.96 -0.86 -29.14
CA ALA A 301 -4.83 -0.45 -28.04
C ALA A 301 -6.33 -0.32 -28.41
N ARG A 302 -6.73 -0.61 -29.66
CA ARG A 302 -8.10 -0.33 -30.14
C ARG A 302 -8.99 -1.56 -30.41
N LEU A 303 -8.51 -2.78 -30.21
CA LEU A 303 -9.28 -4.01 -30.50
C LEU A 303 -9.77 -4.79 -29.27
N ALA A 304 -9.48 -4.34 -28.05
CA ALA A 304 -10.11 -4.86 -26.84
C ALA A 304 -10.99 -3.76 -26.23
N GLY A 305 -12.25 -3.68 -26.66
CA GLY A 305 -13.25 -2.70 -26.20
C GLY A 305 -13.72 -2.87 -24.76
N GLY A 306 -12.86 -3.34 -23.85
CA GLY A 306 -13.12 -3.44 -22.42
C GLY A 306 -12.24 -2.44 -21.67
N ASP A 307 -12.83 -1.64 -20.79
CA ASP A 307 -12.05 -0.81 -19.86
C ASP A 307 -11.13 -1.72 -19.03
N PRO A 308 -9.79 -1.64 -19.16
CA PRO A 308 -8.86 -2.49 -18.44
C PRO A 308 -8.99 -2.36 -16.91
N ASN A 309 -9.61 -1.28 -16.41
CA ASN A 309 -9.92 -1.12 -14.99
C ASN A 309 -11.10 -1.98 -14.53
N ALA A 310 -12.09 -2.24 -15.40
CA ALA A 310 -13.22 -3.09 -15.08
C ALA A 310 -12.79 -4.56 -14.93
N GLN A 311 -11.87 -5.01 -15.77
CA GLN A 311 -11.34 -6.37 -15.74
C GLN A 311 -10.50 -6.65 -14.47
N ARG A 312 -9.63 -5.70 -14.05
CA ARG A 312 -8.86 -5.82 -12.79
C ARG A 312 -9.75 -5.82 -11.54
N ALA A 313 -10.86 -5.08 -11.56
CA ALA A 313 -11.82 -5.07 -10.45
C ALA A 313 -12.57 -6.40 -10.31
N GLN A 314 -12.81 -7.12 -11.42
CA GLN A 314 -13.46 -8.42 -11.40
C GLN A 314 -12.51 -9.52 -10.89
N GLU A 315 -11.25 -9.51 -11.34
CA GLU A 315 -10.24 -10.52 -10.95
C GLU A 315 -9.84 -10.43 -9.47
N SER A 316 -9.74 -9.21 -8.92
CA SER A 316 -9.42 -8.99 -7.49
C SER A 316 -10.55 -9.44 -6.55
N GLY A 317 -11.82 -9.27 -6.95
CA GLY A 317 -12.97 -9.71 -6.16
C GLY A 317 -13.08 -11.24 -6.04
N THR A 318 -12.77 -11.97 -7.11
CA THR A 318 -12.80 -13.44 -7.13
C THR A 318 -11.66 -14.08 -6.33
N CYS A 319 -10.49 -13.45 -6.27
CA CYS A 319 -9.36 -13.99 -5.52
C CYS A 319 -9.61 -13.93 -3.99
N SER A 320 -10.22 -12.84 -3.52
CA SER A 320 -10.52 -12.65 -2.09
C SER A 320 -11.60 -13.60 -1.57
N THR A 321 -12.64 -13.89 -2.36
CA THR A 321 -13.71 -14.82 -1.95
C THR A 321 -13.26 -16.28 -1.92
N LEU A 322 -12.43 -16.70 -2.88
CA LEU A 322 -11.88 -18.07 -2.91
C LEU A 322 -10.90 -18.31 -1.76
N THR A 323 -10.08 -17.31 -1.42
CA THR A 323 -9.16 -17.39 -0.27
C THR A 323 -9.94 -17.52 1.05
N LEU A 324 -11.06 -16.80 1.17
CA LEU A 324 -11.94 -16.84 2.34
C LEU A 324 -12.60 -18.21 2.51
N ALA A 325 -13.09 -18.79 1.40
CA ALA A 325 -13.66 -20.14 1.39
C ALA A 325 -12.61 -21.20 1.76
N LEU A 326 -11.39 -21.08 1.25
CA LEU A 326 -10.29 -22.01 1.56
C LEU A 326 -9.91 -21.94 3.05
N ILE A 327 -9.76 -20.73 3.60
CA ILE A 327 -9.42 -20.54 5.02
C ILE A 327 -10.52 -21.08 5.92
N LEU A 328 -11.79 -20.74 5.65
CA LEU A 328 -12.93 -21.26 6.42
C LEU A 328 -13.00 -22.79 6.38
N THR A 329 -12.73 -23.40 5.23
CA THR A 329 -12.72 -24.86 5.09
C THR A 329 -11.59 -25.50 5.90
N LEU A 330 -10.39 -24.88 5.93
CA LEU A 330 -9.25 -25.37 6.68
C LEU A 330 -9.36 -25.14 8.20
N THR A 331 -10.09 -24.11 8.64
CA THR A 331 -10.24 -23.78 10.07
C THR A 331 -11.41 -24.49 10.74
N LEU A 332 -12.42 -24.87 9.97
CA LEU A 332 -13.63 -25.51 10.49
C LEU A 332 -13.56 -27.04 10.49
N THR A 333 -12.50 -27.65 9.96
CA THR A 333 -12.27 -29.09 10.16
C THR A 333 -11.83 -29.33 11.60
N PRO A 334 -12.68 -29.91 12.47
CA PRO A 334 -12.29 -30.19 13.85
C PRO A 334 -11.14 -31.19 13.81
N THR A 335 -10.00 -30.81 14.40
CA THR A 335 -8.94 -31.78 14.71
C THR A 335 -9.55 -32.86 15.60
N PRO A 336 -9.53 -34.14 15.22
CA PRO A 336 -10.09 -35.20 16.04
C PRO A 336 -9.32 -35.19 17.37
N THR A 337 -9.99 -34.75 18.44
CA THR A 337 -9.49 -34.87 19.79
C THR A 337 -9.48 -36.35 20.12
N GLY A 338 -8.33 -37.00 19.85
CA GLY A 338 -8.03 -38.33 20.32
C GLY A 338 -8.05 -38.31 21.84
N ILE A 339 -9.17 -38.79 22.41
CA ILE A 339 -9.30 -39.13 23.81
C ILE A 339 -8.36 -40.32 24.04
N LEU A 340 -7.16 -40.04 24.57
CA LEU A 340 -6.33 -41.04 25.23
C LEU A 340 -6.78 -41.12 26.69
N THR A 341 -7.69 -42.04 26.98
CA THR A 341 -7.88 -42.57 28.35
C THR A 341 -6.92 -43.74 28.55
N PRO A 342 -6.17 -43.82 29.66
CA PRO A 342 -5.67 -45.10 30.16
C PRO A 342 -6.82 -45.99 30.67
#